data_AF-A0A0E2B4Y3-F1
#
_entry.id   AF-A0A0E2B4Y3-F1
#
_cell.length_a   1.000
_cell.length_b   1.000
_cell.length_c   1.000
_cell.angle_alpha   90.00
_cell.angle_beta   90.00
_cell.angle_gamma   90.00
#
_symmetry.space_group_name_H-M   'P 1'
#
loop_
_entity.id
_entity.type
_entity.pdbx_description
1 polymer ?
#
loop_
_entity_poly.entity_id
_entity_poly.type
_entity_poly.pdbx_seq_one_letter_code
_entity_poly.pdbx_strand_id
1 'polypeptide(L)' 'MISEAMKQTIQFYNEGLNLYKTRKFTEALEKFKKAIELTPDDGPSKKYIGRCQAFITNPPPADWDGVFEMKTK' A
#
# COMPACT_ATOMS: atom_id res chain seq x y z
N MET A 1 -19.03 -13.54 -9.96
CA MET A 1 -19.15 -12.98 -8.59
C MET A 1 -17.78 -13.05 -7.96
N ILE A 2 -17.25 -11.96 -7.40
CA ILE A 2 -15.95 -12.01 -6.70
C ILE A 2 -16.12 -12.69 -5.33
N SER A 3 -15.09 -13.39 -4.87
CA SER A 3 -15.10 -14.07 -3.56
C SER A 3 -15.16 -13.06 -2.42
N GLU A 4 -15.61 -13.51 -1.24
CA GLU A 4 -15.65 -12.67 -0.05
C GLU A 4 -14.25 -12.20 0.37
N ALA A 5 -13.25 -13.08 0.27
CA ALA A 5 -11.86 -12.73 0.46
C ALA A 5 -11.42 -11.60 -0.48
N MET A 6 -11.79 -11.65 -1.78
CA MET A 6 -11.47 -10.58 -2.72
C MET A 6 -12.13 -9.24 -2.36
N LYS A 7 -13.38 -9.25 -1.87
CA LYS A 7 -14.03 -8.01 -1.41
C LYS A 7 -13.29 -7.39 -0.22
N GLN A 8 -12.92 -8.21 0.76
CA GLN A 8 -12.17 -7.76 1.94
C GLN A 8 -10.76 -7.28 1.56
N THR A 9 -10.09 -7.96 0.62
CA THR A 9 -8.82 -7.51 0.03
C THR A 9 -8.95 -6.12 -0.58
N ILE A 10 -10.00 -5.87 -1.38
CA ILE A 10 -10.27 -4.55 -1.97
C ILE A 10 -10.51 -3.49 -0.87
N GLN A 11 -11.23 -3.84 0.20
CA GLN A 11 -11.45 -2.94 1.33
C GLN A 11 -10.13 -2.55 2.01
N PHE A 12 -9.31 -3.54 2.39
CA PHE A 12 -8.02 -3.27 3.02
C PHE A 12 -7.07 -2.50 2.10
N TYR A 13 -7.04 -2.83 0.81
CA TYR A 13 -6.27 -2.08 -0.18
C TYR A 13 -6.69 -0.61 -0.24
N ASN A 14 -7.99 -0.31 -0.29
CA ASN A 14 -8.50 1.06 -0.34
C ASN A 14 -8.19 1.84 0.95
N GLU A 15 -8.33 1.20 2.12
CA GLU A 15 -7.92 1.78 3.39
C GLU A 15 -6.41 2.10 3.41
N GLY A 16 -5.59 1.15 2.96
CA GLY A 16 -4.14 1.34 2.84
C GLY A 16 -3.78 2.48 1.88
N LEU A 17 -4.49 2.61 0.76
CA LEU A 17 -4.25 3.66 -0.22
C LEU A 17 -4.58 5.06 0.34
N ASN A 18 -5.64 5.19 1.14
CA ASN A 18 -5.98 6.45 1.80
C ASN A 18 -4.92 6.85 2.85
N LEU A 19 -4.43 5.88 3.63
CA LEU A 19 -3.34 6.09 4.59
C LEU A 19 -2.03 6.46 3.88
N TYR A 20 -1.71 5.78 2.78
CA TYR A 20 -0.53 6.06 1.96
C TYR A 20 -0.54 7.50 1.42
N LYS A 21 -1.68 7.96 0.89
CA LYS A 21 -1.85 9.35 0.39
C LYS A 21 -1.72 10.39 1.50
N THR A 22 -2.05 10.03 2.73
CA THR A 22 -1.88 10.89 3.92
C THR A 22 -0.52 10.70 4.61
N ARG A 23 0.44 10.03 3.94
CA ARG A 23 1.81 9.77 4.41
C ARG A 23 1.90 8.93 5.69
N LYS A 24 0.81 8.26 6.06
CA LYS A 24 0.76 7.31 7.18
C LYS A 24 1.28 5.95 6.73
N PHE A 25 2.55 5.89 6.31
CA PHE A 25 3.11 4.73 5.63
C PHE A 25 3.14 3.47 6.49
N THR A 26 3.37 3.58 7.79
CA THR A 26 3.31 2.43 8.72
C THR A 26 1.90 1.88 8.82
N GLU A 27 0.89 2.73 8.98
CA GLU A 27 -0.52 2.29 9.03
C GLU A 27 -0.96 1.70 7.67
N ALA A 28 -0.53 2.32 6.57
CA ALA A 28 -0.79 1.84 5.22
C ALA A 28 -0.19 0.45 4.98
N LEU A 29 1.07 0.24 5.40
CA LEU A 29 1.77 -1.03 5.32
C LEU A 29 0.97 -2.16 5.98
N GLU A 30 0.44 -1.93 7.17
CA GLU A 30 -0.35 -2.93 7.90
C GLU A 30 -1.67 -3.27 7.18
N LYS A 31 -2.31 -2.29 6.52
CA LYS A 31 -3.51 -2.56 5.70
C LYS A 31 -3.18 -3.38 4.47
N PHE A 32 -2.10 -3.08 3.77
CA PHE A 32 -1.70 -3.89 2.60
C PHE A 32 -1.24 -5.30 3.00
N LYS A 33 -0.63 -5.49 4.18
CA LYS A 33 -0.34 -6.83 4.72
C LYS A 33 -1.61 -7.65 4.92
N LYS A 34 -2.66 -7.07 5.51
CA LYS A 34 -3.97 -7.74 5.66
C LYS A 34 -4.58 -8.13 4.31
N ALA A 35 -4.42 -7.29 3.30
CA ALA A 35 -4.88 -7.61 1.94
C ALA A 35 -4.15 -8.85 1.36
N ILE A 36 -2.83 -8.96 1.54
CA ILE A 36 -2.07 -10.13 1.06
C ILE A 36 -2.26 -11.39 1.93
N GLU A 37 -2.66 -11.25 3.20
CA GLU A 37 -3.05 -12.40 4.03
C GLU A 37 -4.31 -13.08 3.47
N LEU A 38 -5.25 -12.30 2.94
CA LEU A 38 -6.48 -12.79 2.32
C LEU A 38 -6.28 -13.26 0.87
N THR A 39 -5.53 -12.46 0.09
CA THR A 39 -5.20 -12.77 -1.29
C THR A 39 -3.68 -12.68 -1.47
N PRO A 40 -2.94 -13.79 -1.24
CA PRO A 40 -1.48 -13.80 -1.34
C PRO A 40 -0.92 -13.34 -2.67
N ASP A 41 -1.71 -13.36 -3.75
CA ASP A 41 -1.29 -12.92 -5.10
C ASP A 41 -1.77 -11.52 -5.49
N ASP A 42 -2.27 -10.72 -4.54
CA ASP A 42 -2.65 -9.33 -4.81
C ASP A 42 -1.43 -8.44 -5.15
N GLY A 43 -1.14 -8.35 -6.45
CA GLY A 43 -0.04 -7.57 -7.00
C GLY A 43 -0.03 -6.10 -6.56
N PRO A 44 -1.18 -5.38 -6.59
CA PRO A 44 -1.29 -4.02 -6.08
C PRO A 44 -0.83 -3.87 -4.62
N SER A 45 -1.34 -4.68 -3.68
CA SER A 45 -0.93 -4.59 -2.28
C SER A 45 0.55 -4.90 -2.09
N LYS A 46 1.09 -5.94 -2.74
CA LYS A 46 2.54 -6.22 -2.72
C LYS A 46 3.38 -5.01 -3.18
N LYS A 47 2.95 -4.34 -4.24
CA LYS A 47 3.65 -3.15 -4.75
C LYS A 47 3.64 -2.00 -3.74
N TYR A 48 2.49 -1.75 -3.11
CA TYR A 48 2.40 -0.69 -2.10
C TYR A 48 3.09 -1.03 -0.78
N ILE A 49 3.18 -2.30 -0.39
CA ILE A 49 4.04 -2.75 0.73
C ILE A 49 5.48 -2.29 0.49
N GLY A 50 6.04 -2.58 -0.69
CA GLY A 50 7.40 -2.17 -1.05
C GLY A 50 7.58 -0.65 -1.00
N ARG A 51 6.60 0.11 -1.49
CA ARG A 51 6.61 1.59 -1.44
C ARG A 51 6.54 2.11 -0.01
N CYS A 52 5.66 1.57 0.83
CA CYS A 52 5.55 1.95 2.24
C CYS A 52 6.86 1.69 2.95
N GLN A 53 7.48 0.52 2.75
CA GLN A 53 8.77 0.19 3.37
C GLN A 53 9.88 1.16 2.94
N ALA A 54 9.91 1.54 1.66
CA ALA A 54 10.84 2.53 1.15
C ALA A 54 10.63 3.91 1.79
N PHE A 55 9.38 4.37 1.93
CA PHE A 55 9.08 5.68 2.53
C PHE A 55 9.14 5.72 4.06
N ILE A 56 8.96 4.60 4.75
CA ILE A 56 9.24 4.51 6.19
C ILE A 56 10.74 4.69 6.42
N THR A 57 11.57 4.07 5.57
CA THR A 57 13.04 4.14 5.68
C THR A 57 13.59 5.48 5.18
N ASN A 58 13.04 6.00 4.09
CA ASN A 58 13.41 7.27 3.48
C ASN A 58 12.15 8.10 3.19
N PRO A 59 11.66 8.87 4.17
CA PRO A 59 10.46 9.66 4.04
C PRO A 59 10.52 10.61 2.84
N PRO A 60 9.43 10.75 2.07
CA PRO A 60 9.42 11.67 0.96
C PRO A 60 9.41 13.13 1.47
N PRO A 61 9.77 14.10 0.62
CA PRO A 61 9.72 15.53 0.93
C PRO A 61 8.38 16.02 1.49
N ALA A 62 8.38 17.20 2.12
CA ALA A 62 7.19 17.76 2.74
C ALA A 62 6.06 18.05 1.73
N ASP A 63 6.44 18.44 0.52
CA ASP A 63 5.63 18.78 -0.66
C ASP A 63 5.28 17.57 -1.54
N TRP A 64 5.53 16.36 -1.06
CA TRP A 64 5.24 15.13 -1.81
C TRP A 64 3.76 15.01 -2.17
N ASP A 65 3.50 14.78 -3.47
CA ASP A 65 2.18 14.78 -4.11
C ASP A 65 1.52 13.38 -4.20
N GLY A 66 2.18 12.36 -3.64
CA GLY A 66 1.71 10.98 -3.69
C GLY A 66 2.38 10.11 -4.77
N VAL A 67 3.27 10.69 -5.59
CA VAL A 67 3.95 9.96 -6.66
C VAL A 67 5.13 9.16 -6.13
N PHE A 68 5.17 7.86 -6.44
CA PHE A 68 6.35 7.05 -6.20
C PHE A 68 7.28 7.14 -7.41
N GLU A 69 8.32 7.96 -7.32
CA GLU A 69 9.38 7.99 -8.33
C GLU A 69 10.18 6.70 -8.31
N MET A 70 10.04 5.91 -9.36
CA MET A 70 10.96 4.81 -9.61
C MET A 70 12.28 5.40 -10.10
N LYS A 71 13.27 5.50 -9.20
CA LYS A 71 14.66 5.74 -9.61
C LYS A 71 15.15 4.48 -10.33
N THR A 72 14.89 4.37 -11.63
CA THR A 72 15.61 3.43 -12.50
C THR A 72 17.09 3.78 -12.43
N LYS A 73 17.92 2.80 -12.04
CA LYS A 73 19.36 2.85 -12.27
C LYS A 73 19.64 2.59 -13.74
#